data_AF-A0A4Q0SLX4-F1
#
_entry.id   AF-A0A4Q0SLX4-F1
#
_cell.length_a   1.000
_cell.length_b   1.000
_cell.length_c   1.000
_cell.angle_alpha   90.00
_cell.angle_beta   90.00
_cell.angle_gamma   90.00
#
_symmetry.space_group_name_H-M   'P 1'
#
loop_
_entity.id
_entity.type
_entity.pdbx_description
1 polymer ?
#
loop_
_entity_poly.entity_id
_entity_poly.type
_entity_poly.pdbx_seq_one_letter_code
_entity_poly.pdbx_strand_id
1 'polypeptide(L)' 'MLNPTECREMAMQYRHEANKAGASPRRASLLRNISHSLSALSHQLEMLADDRLEADQPQTKQ' A
#
# COMPACT_ATOMS: atom_id res chain seq x y z
N MET A 1 4.91 -12.71 0.01
CA MET A 1 4.34 -11.68 0.91
C MET A 1 4.40 -10.38 0.14
N LEU A 2 3.30 -9.65 0.00
CA LEU A 2 3.31 -8.36 -0.71
C LEU A 2 4.22 -7.37 0.03
N ASN A 3 5.12 -6.71 -0.69
CA ASN A 3 6.00 -5.67 -0.14
C ASN A 3 5.41 -4.25 -0.36
N PRO A 4 5.94 -3.20 0.29
CA PRO A 4 5.42 -1.84 0.14
C PRO A 4 5.32 -1.34 -1.30
N THR A 5 6.30 -1.67 -2.15
CA THR A 5 6.37 -1.25 -3.55
C THR A 5 5.28 -1.92 -4.38
N GLU A 6 5.12 -3.24 -4.24
CA GLU A 6 4.07 -4.00 -4.93
C GLU A 6 2.67 -3.47 -4.56
N CYS A 7 2.45 -3.13 -3.28
CA CYS A 7 1.20 -2.51 -2.83
C CYS A 7 0.94 -1.18 -3.55
N ARG A 8 1.96 -0.32 -3.72
CA ARG A 8 1.84 0.97 -4.43
C ARG A 8 1.56 0.77 -5.92
N GLU A 9 2.26 -0.16 -6.56
CA GLU A 9 2.06 -0.47 -7.97
C GLU A 9 0.63 -0.95 -8.25
N MET A 10 0.15 -1.90 -7.45
CA MET A 10 -1.22 -2.38 -7.56
C MET A 10 -2.25 -1.29 -7.24
N ALA A 11 -1.99 -0.44 -6.23
CA ALA A 11 -2.86 0.69 -5.92
C ALA A 11 -2.99 1.66 -7.10
N MET A 12 -1.88 1.97 -7.79
CA MET A 12 -1.89 2.80 -8.99
C MET A 12 -2.65 2.15 -10.15
N GLN A 13 -2.44 0.85 -10.38
CA GLN A 13 -3.16 0.10 -11.42
C GLN A 13 -4.67 0.12 -11.19
N TYR A 14 -5.13 -0.19 -9.97
CA TYR A 14 -6.56 -0.16 -9.66
C TYR A 14 -7.16 1.25 -9.72
N ARG A 15 -6.40 2.28 -9.33
CA ARG A 15 -6.82 3.68 -9.52
C ARG A 15 -6.96 4.04 -10.99
N HIS A 16 -6.04 3.59 -11.84
CA HIS A 16 -6.11 3.78 -13.29
C HIS A 16 -7.34 3.09 -13.87
N GLU A 17 -7.56 1.82 -13.54
CA GLU A 17 -8.73 1.04 -13.97
C GLU A 17 -10.05 1.67 -13.51
N ALA A 18 -10.09 2.25 -12.29
CA ALA A 18 -11.27 2.94 -11.77
C ALA A 18 -11.66 4.19 -12.57
N ASN A 19 -10.69 4.79 -13.25
CA ASN A 19 -10.86 6.03 -14.01
C ASN A 19 -10.96 5.79 -15.53
N LYS A 20 -10.88 4.53 -15.99
CA LYS A 20 -11.10 4.21 -17.41
C LYS A 20 -12.52 4.57 -17.83
N ALA A 21 -12.63 5.18 -19.01
CA ALA A 21 -13.92 5.44 -19.64
C ALA A 21 -14.70 4.13 -19.84
N GLY A 22 -15.99 4.15 -19.51
CA GLY A 22 -16.85 2.97 -19.60
C GLY A 22 -16.86 2.05 -18.36
N ALA A 23 -16.08 2.36 -17.31
CA ALA A 23 -16.22 1.65 -16.04
C ALA A 23 -17.59 1.97 -15.40
N SER A 24 -18.34 0.93 -14.99
CA SER A 24 -19.58 1.13 -14.25
C SER A 24 -19.30 1.80 -12.90
N PRO A 25 -20.22 2.63 -12.36
CA PRO A 25 -20.01 3.30 -11.08
C PRO A 25 -19.65 2.33 -9.95
N ARG A 26 -20.32 1.17 -9.88
CA ARG A 26 -20.04 0.13 -8.88
C ARG A 26 -18.62 -0.42 -9.01
N ARG A 27 -18.17 -0.73 -10.23
CA ARG A 27 -16.81 -1.23 -10.47
C ARG A 27 -15.78 -0.17 -10.10
N ALA A 28 -15.99 1.08 -10.53
CA ALA A 28 -15.09 2.18 -10.21
C ALA A 28 -14.95 2.39 -8.69
N SER A 29 -16.05 2.31 -7.93
CA SER A 29 -16.01 2.39 -6.46
C SER A 29 -15.24 1.24 -5.82
N LEU A 30 -15.46 -0.01 -6.25
CA LEU A 30 -14.70 -1.16 -5.75
C LEU A 30 -13.20 -1.00 -6.01
N LEU A 31 -12.82 -0.60 -7.22
CA LEU A 31 -11.43 -0.38 -7.60
C LEU A 31 -10.77 0.74 -6.80
N ARG A 32 -11.49 1.84 -6.52
CA ARG A 32 -11.00 2.91 -5.62
C ARG A 32 -10.79 2.40 -4.20
N ASN A 33 -11.73 1.64 -3.65
CA ASN A 33 -11.59 1.08 -2.32
C ASN A 33 -10.36 0.16 -2.22
N ILE A 34 -10.16 -0.71 -3.21
CA ILE A 34 -8.98 -1.58 -3.28
C ILE A 34 -7.69 -0.75 -3.36
N SER A 35 -7.65 0.28 -4.20
CA SER A 35 -6.51 1.20 -4.31
C SER A 35 -6.18 1.87 -2.97
N HIS A 36 -7.19 2.33 -2.23
CA HIS A 36 -7.00 2.93 -0.91
C HIS A 36 -6.45 1.93 0.11
N SER A 37 -7.03 0.71 0.17
CA SER A 37 -6.55 -0.33 1.09
C SER A 37 -5.09 -0.72 0.83
N LEU A 38 -4.69 -0.85 -0.45
CA LEU A 38 -3.31 -1.16 -0.82
C LEU A 38 -2.35 -0.02 -0.49
N SER A 39 -2.78 1.23 -0.67
CA SER A 39 -1.97 2.39 -0.28
C SER A 39 -1.74 2.43 1.23
N ALA A 40 -2.79 2.16 2.02
CA ALA A 40 -2.68 2.08 3.48
C ALA A 40 -1.78 0.91 3.92
N LEU A 41 -1.94 -0.26 3.30
CA LEU A 41 -1.09 -1.42 3.58
C LEU A 41 0.38 -1.15 3.25
N SER A 42 0.67 -0.49 2.13
CA SER A 42 2.04 -0.07 1.79
C SER A 42 2.67 0.74 2.92
N HIS A 43 1.97 1.76 3.41
CA HIS A 43 2.46 2.60 4.50
C HIS A 43 2.69 1.80 5.80
N GLN A 44 1.77 0.90 6.15
CA GLN A 44 1.90 0.03 7.32
C GLN A 44 3.11 -0.92 7.20
N LEU A 45 3.38 -1.43 5.99
CA LEU A 45 4.54 -2.29 5.74
C LEU A 45 5.86 -1.50 5.80
N GLU A 46 5.88 -0.23 5.40
CA GLU A 46 7.04 0.66 5.58
C GLU A 46 7.30 0.90 7.06
N MET A 47 6.27 1.27 7.83
CA MET A 47 6.39 1.44 9.29
C MET A 47 6.88 0.16 9.96
N LEU A 48 6.36 -1.01 9.56
CA LEU A 48 6.81 -2.28 10.12
C LEU A 48 8.26 -2.62 9.74
N ALA A 49 8.72 -2.19 8.57
CA ALA A 49 10.12 -2.34 8.17
C ALA A 49 11.03 -1.42 8.98
N ASP A 50 10.61 -0.17 9.22
CA ASP A 50 11.34 0.79 10.03
C ASP A 50 11.40 0.35 11.51
N ASP A 51 10.28 -0.11 12.09
CA ASP A 51 10.23 -0.66 13.46
C ASP A 51 11.21 -1.84 13.63
N ARG A 52 11.33 -2.70 12.61
CA ARG A 52 12.30 -3.81 12.63
C ARG A 52 13.74 -3.31 12.64
N LEU A 53 14.04 -2.22 11.94
CA LEU A 53 15.37 -1.61 11.92
C LEU A 53 15.71 -0.92 13.25
N GLU A 54 14.72 -0.41 13.98
CA GLU A 54 14.93 0.15 15.32
C GLU A 54 15.12 -0.94 16.39
N ALA A 55 14.40 -2.06 16.28
CA ALA A 55 14.52 -3.17 17.23
C ALA A 55 15.86 -3.92 17.16
N ASP A 56 16.51 -3.96 15.99
CA ASP A 56 17.79 -4.66 15.77
C ASP A 56 19.02 -3.79 16.07
N GLN A 57 18.86 -2.53 16.48
CA GLN A 57 19.98 -1.69 16.91
C GLN A 57 20.41 -2.07 18.33
N PRO A 58 21.67 -2.51 18.55
CA PRO A 58 22.15 -2.81 19.88
C PRO A 58 22.17 -1.51 20.69
N GLN A 59 21.38 -1.51 21.78
CA GLN A 59 21.39 -0.45 22.78
C GLN A 59 22.81 -0.32 23.35
N THR A 60 23.61 0.57 22.76
CA THR A 60 24.91 0.94 23.31
C THR A 60 24.61 1.90 24.46
N LYS A 61 24.33 1.34 25.63
CA LYS A 61 24.22 2.10 26.87
C LYS A 61 25.62 2.64 27.21
N GLN A 62 25.79 3.96 27.14
CA GLN A 62 26.90 4.67 27.78
C GLN A 62 26.70 4.70 29.30
#